data_AF-A0A2N5FTL5-F1
#
_entry.id   AF-A0A2N5FTL5-F1
#
_cell.length_a   1.000
_cell.length_b   1.000
_cell.length_c   1.000
_cell.angle_alpha   90.00
_cell.angle_beta   90.00
_cell.angle_gamma   90.00
#
_symmetry.space_group_name_H-M   'P 1'
#
loop_
_entity.id
_entity.type
_entity.pdbx_description
1 polymer ?
#
loop_
_entity_poly.entity_id
_entity_poly.type
_entity_poly.pdbx_seq_one_letter_code
_entity_poly.pdbx_strand_id
1 'polypeptide(L)'
;MKAKSLLLGFLIGGTAAGISTLLSAPASGKDTRKMIKDNKEAVGSQLAELKTDFMELKRSASYASIQGKSHLGEFVSDIKHSVSDWQNAIRPQKLELQRDLQSIEQSLTELENSIGSSKSGSQ
;
A
#
# COMPACT_ATOMS: atom_id res chain seq x y z
N MET A 1 2.33 -5.48 26.93
CA MET A 1 1.43 -4.37 27.34
C MET A 1 0.09 -4.39 26.58
N LYS A 2 0.04 -4.41 25.23
CA LYS A 2 -1.21 -4.24 24.45
C LYS A 2 -2.27 -5.34 24.64
N ALA A 3 -1.88 -6.62 24.69
CA ALA A 3 -2.84 -7.72 24.86
C ALA A 3 -3.62 -7.66 26.19
N LYS A 4 -2.97 -7.23 27.28
CA LYS A 4 -3.61 -7.08 28.60
C LYS A 4 -4.68 -5.98 28.57
N SER A 5 -4.40 -4.85 27.90
CA SER A 5 -5.37 -3.75 27.73
C SER A 5 -6.54 -4.14 26.83
N LEU A 6 -6.30 -4.90 25.76
CA LEU A 6 -7.38 -5.44 24.92
C LEU A 6 -8.29 -6.41 25.67
N LEU A 7 -7.70 -7.31 26.46
CA LEU A 7 -8.47 -8.23 27.30
C LEU A 7 -9.31 -7.49 28.34
N LEU A 8 -8.76 -6.45 28.96
CA LEU A 8 -9.49 -5.61 29.91
C LEU A 8 -10.66 -4.89 29.24
N GLY A 9 -10.45 -4.32 28.05
CA GLY A 9 -11.51 -3.71 27.26
C GLY A 9 -12.59 -4.70 26.83
N PHE A 10 -12.20 -5.91 26.42
CA PHE A 10 -13.15 -6.98 26.09
C PHE A 10 -13.98 -7.42 27.31
N LEU A 11 -13.36 -7.52 28.49
CA LEU A 11 -14.08 -7.87 29.72
C LEU A 11 -15.09 -6.79 30.11
N ILE A 12 -14.67 -5.52 30.12
CA ILE A 12 -15.54 -4.39 30.47
C ILE A 12 -16.68 -4.26 29.44
N GLY A 13 -16.36 -4.33 28.15
CA GLY A 13 -17.36 -4.27 27.08
C GLY A 13 -18.31 -5.47 27.09
N GLY A 14 -17.78 -6.68 27.28
CA GLY A 14 -18.56 -7.92 27.30
C GLY A 14 -19.50 -8.00 28.50
N THR A 15 -19.07 -7.53 29.67
CA THR A 15 -19.94 -7.46 30.86
C THR A 15 -21.03 -6.41 30.70
N ALA A 16 -20.68 -5.20 30.24
CA ALA A 16 -21.68 -4.16 29.95
C ALA A 16 -22.71 -4.62 28.92
N ALA A 17 -22.25 -5.16 27.79
CA ALA A 17 -23.12 -5.67 26.73
C ALA A 17 -23.99 -6.85 27.20
N GLY A 18 -23.43 -7.78 27.98
CA GLY A 18 -24.18 -8.91 28.53
C GLY A 18 -25.30 -8.47 29.46
N ILE A 19 -25.04 -7.51 30.35
CA ILE A 19 -26.06 -6.94 31.24
C ILE A 19 -27.13 -6.21 30.43
N SER A 20 -26.74 -5.34 29.51
CA SER A 20 -27.68 -4.61 28.66
C SER A 20 -28.56 -5.54 27.82
N THR A 21 -27.98 -6.60 27.26
CA THR A 21 -28.73 -7.59 26.45
C THR A 21 -29.72 -8.37 27.30
N LEU A 22 -29.33 -8.81 28.51
CA LEU A 22 -30.22 -9.52 29.42
C LEU A 22 -31.34 -8.62 29.96
N LEU A 23 -31.05 -7.36 30.23
CA LEU A 23 -32.03 -6.38 30.74
C LEU A 23 -33.04 -5.97 29.66
N SER A 24 -32.58 -5.84 28.41
CA SER A 24 -33.42 -5.46 27.27
C SER A 24 -34.04 -6.66 26.55
N ALA A 25 -33.87 -7.88 27.05
CA ALA A 25 -34.43 -9.08 26.45
C ALA A 25 -35.98 -9.03 26.54
N PRO A 26 -36.71 -9.27 25.43
CA PRO A 26 -38.16 -9.17 25.40
C PRO A 26 -38.89 -10.36 26.07
N ALA A 27 -38.18 -11.45 26.38
CA ALA A 27 -38.74 -12.68 26.95
C ALA A 27 -38.60 -12.73 28.48
N SER A 28 -39.50 -13.47 29.15
CA SER A 28 -39.43 -13.64 30.60
C SER A 28 -38.14 -14.35 31.02
N GLY A 29 -37.60 -14.05 32.20
CA GLY A 29 -36.35 -14.67 32.67
C GLY A 29 -36.39 -16.21 32.75
N LYS A 30 -37.58 -16.80 32.93
CA LYS A 30 -37.80 -18.25 32.89
C LYS A 30 -37.63 -18.78 31.47
N ASP A 31 -38.23 -18.11 30.50
CA ASP A 31 -38.17 -18.48 29.08
C ASP A 31 -36.77 -18.28 28.52
N THR A 32 -36.10 -17.18 28.88
CA THR A 32 -34.71 -16.91 28.49
C THR A 32 -33.76 -18.01 29.00
N ARG A 33 -33.90 -18.44 30.27
CA ARG A 33 -33.10 -19.55 30.83
C ARG A 33 -33.40 -20.88 30.12
N LYS A 34 -34.67 -21.14 29.79
CA LYS A 34 -35.09 -22.32 29.04
C LYS A 34 -34.51 -22.33 27.63
N MET A 35 -34.62 -21.21 26.90
CA MET A 35 -34.01 -21.05 25.59
C MET A 35 -32.50 -21.24 25.63
N ILE A 36 -31.79 -20.68 26.60
CA ILE A 36 -30.34 -20.89 26.75
C ILE A 36 -30.02 -22.37 26.93
N LYS A 37 -30.78 -23.07 27.78
CA LYS A 37 -30.58 -24.51 28.02
C LYS A 37 -30.83 -25.32 26.75
N ASP A 38 -31.92 -25.02 26.05
CA ASP A 38 -32.38 -25.78 24.88
C ASP A 38 -31.50 -25.49 23.64
N ASN A 39 -30.84 -24.33 23.56
CA ASN A 39 -30.00 -23.92 22.43
C ASN A 39 -28.48 -24.00 22.69
N LYS A 40 -28.04 -24.45 23.87
CA LYS A 40 -26.62 -24.47 24.25
C LYS A 40 -25.74 -25.21 23.24
N GLU A 41 -26.20 -26.36 22.76
CA GLU A 41 -25.45 -27.18 21.79
C GLU A 41 -25.36 -26.48 20.43
N ALA A 42 -26.46 -25.90 19.95
CA ALA A 42 -26.48 -25.12 18.70
C ALA A 42 -25.54 -23.91 18.78
N VAL A 43 -25.59 -23.15 19.87
CA VAL A 43 -24.66 -22.02 20.11
C VAL A 43 -23.21 -22.52 20.16
N GLY A 44 -22.95 -23.66 20.80
CA GLY A 44 -21.62 -24.27 20.82
C GLY A 44 -21.09 -24.61 19.43
N SER A 45 -21.92 -25.22 18.58
CA SER A 45 -21.56 -25.54 17.20
C SER A 45 -21.28 -24.29 16.36
N GLN A 46 -22.13 -23.27 16.45
CA GLN A 46 -21.95 -22.01 15.73
C GLN A 46 -20.70 -21.25 16.17
N LEU A 47 -20.36 -21.29 17.46
CA LEU A 47 -19.12 -20.71 17.96
C LEU A 47 -17.87 -21.46 17.47
N ALA A 48 -17.95 -22.78 17.30
CA ALA A 48 -16.86 -23.58 16.73
C ALA A 48 -16.65 -23.27 15.24
N GLU A 49 -17.74 -23.09 14.48
CA GLU A 49 -17.72 -22.64 13.09
C GLU A 49 -17.14 -21.22 13.00
N LEU A 50 -17.66 -20.27 13.76
CA LEU A 50 -17.17 -18.89 13.79
C LEU A 50 -15.67 -18.81 14.14
N LYS A 51 -15.19 -19.66 15.06
CA LYS A 51 -13.77 -19.76 15.38
C LYS A 51 -12.96 -20.22 14.16
N THR A 52 -13.47 -21.18 13.41
CA THR A 52 -12.84 -21.70 12.19
C THR A 52 -12.76 -20.62 11.13
N ASP A 53 -13.88 -19.94 10.86
CA ASP A 53 -13.96 -18.83 9.92
C ASP A 53 -13.02 -17.68 10.31
N PHE A 54 -12.95 -17.35 11.60
CA PHE A 54 -12.04 -16.32 12.08
C PHE A 54 -10.56 -16.71 11.90
N MET A 55 -10.22 -17.98 12.11
CA MET A 55 -8.87 -18.49 11.88
C MET A 55 -8.50 -18.46 10.39
N GLU A 56 -9.44 -18.76 9.51
CA GLU A 56 -9.26 -18.63 8.07
C GLU A 56 -9.11 -17.17 7.65
N LEU A 57 -9.99 -16.28 8.10
CA LEU A 57 -9.90 -14.84 7.84
C LEU A 57 -8.56 -14.27 8.31
N LYS A 58 -8.09 -14.68 9.50
CA LYS A 58 -6.76 -14.29 10.00
C LYS A 58 -5.64 -14.75 9.06
N ARG A 59 -5.71 -15.99 8.56
CA ARG A 59 -4.72 -16.52 7.62
C ARG A 59 -4.75 -15.74 6.32
N SER A 60 -5.93 -15.51 5.74
CA SER A 60 -6.10 -14.75 4.50
C SER A 60 -5.63 -13.30 4.64
N ALA A 61 -5.96 -12.63 5.74
CA ALA A 61 -5.49 -11.28 6.03
C ALA A 61 -3.97 -11.22 6.21
N SER A 62 -3.37 -12.21 6.89
CA SER A 62 -1.92 -12.32 7.04
C SER A 62 -1.24 -12.58 5.70
N TYR A 63 -1.77 -13.49 4.91
CA TYR A 63 -1.26 -13.83 3.58
C TYR A 63 -1.32 -12.62 2.65
N ALA A 64 -2.48 -11.96 2.55
CA ALA A 64 -2.66 -10.75 1.76
C ALA A 64 -1.74 -9.62 2.22
N SER A 65 -1.55 -9.45 3.53
CA SER A 65 -0.64 -8.43 4.09
C SER A 65 0.83 -8.73 3.80
N ILE A 66 1.24 -10.00 3.79
CA ILE A 66 2.62 -10.42 3.52
C ILE A 66 2.91 -10.32 2.02
N GLN A 67 2.07 -10.96 1.19
CA GLN A 67 2.25 -10.96 -0.26
C GLN A 67 2.09 -9.56 -0.85
N GLY A 68 1.13 -8.78 -0.35
CA GLY A 68 0.98 -7.39 -0.75
C GLY A 68 2.22 -6.56 -0.42
N LYS A 69 2.90 -6.83 0.71
CA LYS A 69 4.14 -6.11 1.07
C LYS A 69 5.36 -6.57 0.27
N SER A 70 5.53 -7.86 0.01
CA SER A 70 6.69 -8.34 -0.77
C SER A 70 6.60 -7.90 -2.23
N HIS A 71 5.45 -8.10 -2.89
CA HIS A 71 5.29 -7.76 -4.30
C HIS A 71 5.33 -6.25 -4.56
N LEU A 72 4.80 -5.42 -3.65
CA LEU A 72 4.94 -3.97 -3.77
C LEU A 72 6.39 -3.52 -3.57
N GLY A 73 7.14 -4.18 -2.66
CA GLY A 73 8.55 -3.89 -2.45
C GLY A 73 9.41 -4.22 -3.67
N GLU A 74 9.22 -5.42 -4.23
CA GLU A 74 9.89 -5.86 -5.47
C GLU A 74 9.55 -4.94 -6.65
N PHE A 75 8.27 -4.67 -6.88
CA PHE A 75 7.83 -3.78 -7.96
C PHE A 75 8.43 -2.37 -7.88
N VAL A 76 8.47 -1.76 -6.69
CA VAL A 76 9.09 -0.43 -6.49
C VAL A 76 10.60 -0.49 -6.73
N SER A 77 11.25 -1.58 -6.32
CA SER A 77 12.67 -1.82 -6.57
C SER A 77 12.97 -1.93 -8.07
N ASP A 78 12.15 -2.69 -8.79
CA ASP A 78 12.29 -2.90 -10.24
C ASP A 78 12.11 -1.60 -11.03
N ILE A 79 11.12 -0.77 -10.65
CA ILE A 79 10.96 0.57 -11.24
C ILE A 79 12.20 1.42 -10.99
N LYS A 80 12.74 1.42 -9.77
CA LYS A 80 13.92 2.20 -9.43
C LYS A 80 15.14 1.78 -10.25
N HIS A 81 15.33 0.48 -10.44
CA HIS A 81 16.38 -0.06 -11.30
C HIS A 81 16.17 0.38 -12.76
N SER A 82 14.97 0.20 -13.30
CA SER A 82 14.66 0.56 -14.69
C SER A 82 14.89 2.07 -14.98
N VAL A 83 14.50 2.94 -14.04
CA VAL A 83 14.75 4.39 -14.14
C VAL A 83 16.24 4.72 -14.08
N SER A 84 16.98 4.08 -13.19
CA SER A 84 18.43 4.25 -13.07
C SER A 84 19.16 3.83 -14.36
N ASP A 85 18.79 2.67 -14.92
CA ASP A 85 19.38 2.14 -16.15
C ASP A 85 19.09 3.05 -17.34
N TRP A 86 17.84 3.53 -17.45
CA TRP A 86 17.48 4.52 -18.46
C TRP A 86 18.29 5.82 -18.33
N GLN A 87 18.47 6.34 -17.11
CA GLN A 87 19.30 7.53 -16.86
C GLN A 87 20.75 7.31 -17.27
N ASN A 88 21.32 6.14 -16.97
CA ASN A 88 22.70 5.81 -17.32
C ASN A 88 22.88 5.65 -18.83
N ALA A 89 21.89 5.07 -19.52
CA ALA A 89 21.91 4.90 -20.96
C ALA A 89 21.79 6.23 -21.74
N ILE A 90 20.94 7.15 -21.28
CA ILE A 90 20.68 8.42 -21.98
C ILE A 90 21.73 9.51 -21.69
N ARG A 91 22.37 9.48 -20.51
CA ARG A 91 23.37 10.49 -20.11
C ARG A 91 24.50 10.72 -21.14
N PRO A 92 25.18 9.68 -21.68
CA PRO A 92 26.23 9.90 -22.68
C PRO A 92 25.68 10.47 -24.00
N GLN A 93 24.52 10.01 -24.46
CA GLN A 93 23.88 10.53 -25.68
C GLN A 93 23.49 12.00 -25.55
N LYS A 94 23.05 12.41 -24.34
CA LYS A 94 22.71 13.81 -24.06
C LYS A 94 23.93 14.73 -24.10
N LEU A 95 25.09 14.24 -23.63
CA LEU A 95 26.37 14.96 -23.70
C LEU A 95 26.87 15.10 -25.14
N GLU A 96 26.73 14.03 -25.92
CA GLU A 96 27.09 14.03 -27.34
C GLU A 96 26.25 15.03 -28.13
N LEU A 97 24.92 15.01 -27.96
CA LEU A 97 24.01 15.99 -28.57
C LEU A 97 24.33 17.43 -28.18
N GLN A 98 24.69 17.70 -26.92
CA GLN A 98 25.13 19.04 -26.50
C GLN A 98 26.40 19.48 -27.21
N ARG A 99 27.38 18.58 -27.33
CA ARG A 99 28.64 18.86 -28.02
C ARG A 99 28.41 19.14 -29.50
N ASP A 100 27.54 18.36 -30.14
CA ASP A 100 27.23 18.52 -31.56
C ASP A 100 26.48 19.84 -31.82
N LEU A 101 25.54 20.23 -30.95
CA LEU A 101 24.89 21.54 -31.00
C LEU A 101 25.90 22.69 -30.84
N GLN A 102 26.86 22.57 -29.92
CA GLN A 102 27.89 23.58 -29.70
C GLN A 102 28.83 23.71 -30.90
N SER A 103 29.14 22.59 -31.57
CA SER A 103 29.91 22.59 -32.82
C SER A 103 29.16 23.31 -33.94
N ILE A 104 27.84 23.10 -34.05
CA ILE A 104 27.00 23.79 -35.05
C ILE A 104 26.99 25.30 -34.79
N GLU A 105 26.83 25.74 -33.53
CA GLU A 105 26.91 27.16 -33.17
C GLU A 105 28.25 27.79 -33.55
N GLN A 106 29.36 27.10 -33.28
CA GLN A 106 30.70 27.57 -33.64
C GLN A 106 30.86 27.73 -35.15
N SER A 107 30.46 26.72 -35.93
CA SER A 107 30.52 26.78 -37.39
C SER A 107 29.63 27.90 -37.94
N LEU A 108 28.44 28.13 -37.38
CA LEU A 108 27.55 29.21 -37.79
C LEU A 108 28.16 30.58 -37.51
N THR A 109 28.78 30.75 -36.33
CA THR A 109 29.48 31.98 -35.94
C THR A 109 30.67 32.27 -36.85
N GLU A 110 31.42 31.23 -37.22
CA GLU A 110 32.57 31.35 -38.12
C GLU A 110 32.12 31.71 -39.55
N LEU A 111 31.02 31.12 -40.02
CA LEU A 111 30.35 31.50 -41.27
C LEU A 111 29.89 32.97 -41.25
N GLU A 112 29.23 33.43 -40.19
CA GLU A 112 28.81 34.82 -40.04
C GLU A 112 29.98 35.80 -40.06
N ASN A 113 31.07 35.48 -39.33
CA ASN A 113 32.27 36.29 -39.29
C ASN A 113 33.00 36.34 -40.64
N SER A 114 33.04 35.23 -41.39
CA SER A 114 33.64 35.17 -42.73
C SER A 114 32.83 35.99 -43.76
N ILE A 115 31.50 35.95 -43.67
CA ILE A 115 30.61 36.74 -44.52
C ILE A 115 30.68 38.23 -44.15
N GLY A 116 30.68 38.56 -42.86
CA GLY A 116 30.79 39.92 -42.34
C GLY A 116 32.13 40.59 -42.66
N SER A 117 33.24 39.84 -42.59
CA SER A 117 34.58 40.32 -42.97
C SER A 117 34.75 40.48 -44.48
N SER A 118 34.13 39.62 -45.31
CA SER A 118 34.13 39.79 -46.77
C SER A 118 33.39 41.05 -47.23
N LYS A 119 32.35 41.49 -46.48
CA LYS A 119 31.56 42.68 -46.80
C LYS A 119 32.28 43.99 -46.47
N SER A 120 33.34 43.97 -45.65
CA SER A 120 34.15 45.15 -45.32
C SER A 120 35.34 45.38 -46.28
N GLY A 121 35.57 44.48 -47.26
CA GLY A 121 36.66 44.56 -48.22
C GLY A 121 36.28 45.05 -49.63
N SER A 122 35.06 45.59 -49.81
CA SER A 122 34.61 46.17 -51.07
C SER A 122 34.12 47.61 -50.87
N GLN A 123 35.06 48.51 -50.58
CA GLN A 123 34.92 49.93 -50.90
C GLN A 123 36.28 50.54 -51.25
#